data_AF-A0AAW6ZJQ8-F1
#
_entry.id   AF-A0AAW6ZJQ8-F1
#
_cell.length_a   1.000
_cell.length_b   1.000
_cell.length_c   1.000
_cell.angle_alpha   90.00
_cell.angle_beta   90.00
_cell.angle_gamma   90.00
#
_symmetry.space_group_name_H-M   'P 1'
#
loop_
_entity.id
_entity.type
_entity.pdbx_description
1 polymer ?
#
loop_
_entity_poly.entity_id
_entity_poly.type
_entity_poly.pdbx_seq_one_letter_code
_entity_poly.pdbx_strand_id
1 'polypeptide(L)'
;MLGWWISVFSDADRQEPHLIASWECGVSGADWLDELCKEGRATQTENKGGYPDVYQTQVRHVAPWLLGGKISPQGNASHGNFTPVFMEDDKGETVLMKSYGYRPLKLHRPELLRTLPPEAVLTIQVFDLS
;
A
#
# COMPACT_ATOMS: atom_id res chain seq x y z
N MET A 1 6.99 10.94 9.76
CA MET A 1 6.13 10.19 8.83
C MET A 1 5.08 9.47 9.62
N LEU A 2 3.82 9.70 9.29
CA LEU A 2 2.67 9.06 9.94
C LEU A 2 2.32 7.72 9.30
N GLY A 3 2.92 7.36 8.16
CA GLY A 3 2.62 6.13 7.42
C GLY A 3 2.53 6.41 5.93
N TRP A 4 1.89 5.51 5.21
CA TRP A 4 1.82 5.53 3.75
C TRP A 4 0.39 5.49 3.23
N TRP A 5 0.09 6.32 2.23
CA TRP A 5 -1.04 6.11 1.32
C TRP A 5 -0.54 5.35 0.10
N ILE A 6 -1.11 4.17 -0.14
CA ILE A 6 -0.73 3.31 -1.27
C ILE A 6 -1.88 3.24 -2.27
N SER A 7 -1.57 3.46 -3.55
CA SER A 7 -2.49 3.32 -4.68
C SER A 7 -1.91 2.34 -5.71
N VAL A 8 -2.74 1.44 -6.23
CA VAL A 8 -2.36 0.47 -7.27
C VAL A 8 -3.18 0.74 -8.53
N PHE A 9 -2.51 0.91 -9.67
CA PHE A 9 -3.10 1.21 -10.96
C PHE A 9 -2.78 0.11 -11.98
N SER A 10 -3.71 -0.12 -12.91
CA SER A 10 -3.50 -1.02 -14.07
C SER A 10 -2.67 -0.40 -15.20
N ASP A 11 -2.32 0.87 -15.09
CA ASP A 11 -1.63 1.63 -16.13
C ASP A 11 -0.59 2.61 -15.54
N ALA A 12 0.34 3.07 -16.38
CA ALA A 12 1.41 4.00 -16.02
C ALA A 12 0.93 5.45 -15.80
N ASP A 13 -0.18 5.86 -16.43
CA ASP A 13 -0.69 7.23 -16.32
C ASP A 13 -1.40 7.51 -14.99
N ARG A 14 -1.62 6.46 -14.17
CA ARG A 14 -2.08 6.54 -12.77
C ARG A 14 -3.38 7.35 -12.59
N GLN A 15 -4.28 7.26 -13.57
CA GLN A 15 -5.58 7.93 -13.56
C GLN A 15 -6.65 7.06 -12.86
N GLU A 16 -7.67 7.69 -12.28
CA GLU A 16 -8.79 7.02 -11.60
C GLU A 16 -9.48 5.88 -12.38
N PRO A 17 -9.68 5.94 -13.72
CA PRO A 17 -10.22 4.79 -14.46
C PRO A 17 -9.37 3.52 -14.33
N HIS A 18 -8.10 3.65 -13.95
CA HIS A 18 -7.15 2.55 -13.78
C HIS A 18 -6.87 2.20 -12.32
N LEU A 19 -7.47 2.91 -11.35
CA LEU A 19 -7.27 2.63 -9.93
C LEU A 19 -7.92 1.28 -9.55
N ILE A 20 -7.09 0.32 -9.15
CA ILE A 20 -7.50 -1.02 -8.75
C ILE A 20 -7.73 -1.08 -7.24
N ALA A 21 -6.78 -0.56 -6.47
CA ALA A 21 -6.77 -0.68 -5.02
C ALA A 21 -6.15 0.55 -4.36
N SER A 22 -6.62 0.89 -3.16
CA SER A 22 -5.96 1.90 -2.32
C SER A 22 -6.15 1.63 -0.84
N TRP A 23 -5.17 2.01 -0.01
CA TRP A 23 -5.22 1.89 1.44
C TRP A 23 -4.21 2.78 2.15
N GLU A 24 -4.32 2.84 3.46
CA GLU A 24 -3.31 3.42 4.34
C GLU A 24 -2.66 2.37 5.23
N CYS A 25 -1.40 2.59 5.56
CA CYS A 25 -0.66 1.73 6.48
C CYS A 25 0.38 2.53 7.29
N GLY A 26 0.90 1.94 8.36
CA GLY A 26 1.98 2.55 9.15
C GLY A 26 3.33 2.54 8.43
N VAL A 27 4.36 3.06 9.10
CA VAL A 27 5.70 3.32 8.52
C VAL A 27 6.39 2.08 7.93
N SER A 28 6.09 0.87 8.41
CA SER A 28 6.61 -0.39 7.83
C SER A 28 5.66 -1.07 6.84
N GLY A 29 4.52 -0.46 6.53
CA GLY A 29 3.48 -1.07 5.71
C GLY A 29 3.80 -1.15 4.21
N ALA A 30 4.90 -0.52 3.78
CA ALA A 30 5.40 -0.53 2.41
C ALA A 30 6.66 -1.40 2.21
N ASP A 31 7.25 -1.96 3.27
CA ASP A 31 8.54 -2.71 3.22
C ASP A 31 8.53 -3.90 2.25
N TRP A 32 7.35 -4.48 2.00
CA TRP A 32 7.15 -5.57 1.04
C TRP A 32 7.47 -5.15 -0.41
N LEU A 33 7.39 -3.86 -0.76
CA LEU A 33 7.80 -3.34 -2.07
C LEU A 33 9.32 -3.38 -2.21
N ASP A 34 10.05 -3.04 -1.16
CA ASP A 34 11.51 -3.16 -1.13
C ASP A 34 11.94 -4.63 -1.21
N GLU A 35 11.23 -5.54 -0.54
CA GLU A 35 11.46 -6.98 -0.67
C GLU A 35 11.25 -7.44 -2.11
N LEU A 36 10.15 -7.05 -2.76
CA LEU A 36 9.91 -7.37 -4.17
C LEU A 36 10.99 -6.80 -5.10
N CYS A 37 11.50 -5.60 -4.82
CA CYS A 37 12.60 -5.01 -5.57
C CYS A 37 13.90 -5.81 -5.38
N LYS A 38 14.24 -6.19 -4.15
CA LYS A 38 15.40 -7.05 -3.85
C LYS A 38 15.32 -8.41 -4.55
N GLU A 39 14.12 -8.97 -4.67
CA GLU A 39 13.87 -10.23 -5.37
C GLU A 39 13.81 -10.09 -6.92
N GLY A 40 13.94 -8.88 -7.46
CA GLY A 40 13.83 -8.60 -8.91
C GLY A 40 12.41 -8.78 -9.46
N ARG A 41 11.39 -8.74 -8.60
CA ARG A 41 9.97 -8.90 -8.95
C ARG A 41 9.25 -7.56 -9.12
N ALA A 42 9.83 -6.49 -8.59
CA ALA A 42 9.40 -5.12 -8.79
C ALA A 42 10.59 -4.21 -9.12
N THR A 43 10.32 -3.05 -9.71
CA THR A 43 11.33 -2.01 -9.97
C THR A 43 10.78 -0.68 -9.48
N GLN A 44 11.56 0.04 -8.67
CA GLN A 44 11.26 1.43 -8.33
C GLN A 44 11.63 2.32 -9.52
N THR A 45 10.62 2.93 -10.16
CA THR A 45 10.79 3.73 -11.38
C THR A 45 10.95 5.22 -11.08
N GLU A 46 10.40 5.68 -9.95
CA GLU A 46 10.51 7.07 -9.51
C GLU A 46 10.78 7.11 -8.00
N ASN A 47 11.93 7.68 -7.63
CA ASN A 47 12.23 8.22 -6.31
C ASN A 47 13.34 9.26 -6.49
N LYS A 48 12.98 10.54 -6.49
CA LYS A 48 13.91 11.67 -6.70
C LYS A 48 14.11 12.49 -5.43
N GLY A 49 14.15 11.82 -4.27
CA GLY A 49 14.32 12.50 -2.98
C GLY A 49 13.03 13.11 -2.42
N GLY A 50 11.87 12.54 -2.78
CA GLY A 50 10.55 12.97 -2.30
C GLY A 50 9.44 12.03 -2.77
N TYR A 51 8.22 12.30 -2.32
CA TYR A 51 7.03 11.50 -2.62
C TYR A 51 6.31 11.97 -3.90
N PRO A 52 5.64 11.07 -4.64
CA PRO A 52 5.49 9.64 -4.34
C PRO A 52 6.71 8.80 -4.73
N ASP A 53 6.90 7.69 -4.02
CA ASP A 53 7.64 6.57 -4.57
C ASP A 53 6.77 5.79 -5.53
N VAL A 54 7.35 5.38 -6.66
CA VAL A 54 6.62 4.70 -7.72
C VAL A 54 7.32 3.41 -8.07
N TYR A 55 6.56 2.33 -8.01
CA TYR A 55 7.01 0.97 -8.29
C TYR A 55 6.22 0.38 -9.43
N GLN A 56 6.86 -0.47 -10.22
CA GLN A 56 6.23 -1.31 -11.22
C GLN A 56 6.46 -2.77 -10.89
N THR A 57 5.40 -3.56 -10.93
CA THR A 57 5.44 -5.01 -10.68
C THR A 57 4.43 -5.72 -11.55
N GLN A 58 4.62 -7.01 -11.81
CA GLN A 58 3.64 -7.79 -12.55
C GLN A 58 2.45 -8.20 -11.67
N VAL A 59 1.27 -8.31 -12.27
CA VAL A 59 0.00 -8.72 -11.65
C VAL A 59 0.18 -9.98 -10.80
N ARG A 60 0.87 -11.01 -11.34
CA ARG A 60 1.09 -12.29 -10.66
C ARG A 60 1.73 -12.18 -9.28
N HIS A 61 2.54 -11.15 -9.05
CA HIS A 61 3.28 -11.01 -7.80
C HIS A 61 2.41 -10.45 -6.68
N VAL A 62 1.38 -9.65 -6.99
CA VAL A 62 0.59 -8.93 -5.97
C VAL A 62 -0.91 -9.26 -5.98
N ALA A 63 -1.45 -9.70 -7.11
CA ALA A 63 -2.89 -9.96 -7.26
C ALA A 63 -3.44 -11.00 -6.26
N PRO A 64 -2.75 -12.13 -5.97
CA PRO A 64 -3.23 -13.08 -4.96
C PRO A 64 -3.39 -12.46 -3.57
N TRP A 65 -2.56 -11.46 -3.23
CA TRP A 65 -2.60 -10.79 -1.94
C TRP A 65 -3.77 -9.81 -1.91
N LEU A 66 -3.86 -8.92 -2.91
CA LEU A 66 -4.92 -7.94 -3.02
C LEU A 66 -6.31 -8.59 -3.03
N LEU A 67 -6.49 -9.68 -3.79
CA LEU A 67 -7.77 -10.43 -3.83
C LEU A 67 -8.06 -11.20 -2.54
N GLY A 68 -7.01 -11.64 -1.85
CA GLY A 68 -7.12 -12.34 -0.57
C GLY A 68 -7.28 -11.42 0.64
N GLY A 69 -7.36 -10.10 0.45
CA GLY A 69 -7.39 -9.14 1.56
C GLY A 69 -6.09 -9.14 2.37
N LYS A 70 -4.95 -9.32 1.69
CA LYS A 70 -3.59 -9.27 2.24
C LYS A 70 -2.76 -8.26 1.45
N ILE A 71 -1.73 -7.68 2.04
CA ILE A 71 -0.82 -6.75 1.32
C ILE A 71 0.52 -7.41 0.97
N SER A 72 0.84 -8.56 1.58
CA SER A 72 2.07 -9.33 1.32
C SER A 72 1.82 -10.85 1.41
N PRO A 73 2.75 -11.71 0.94
CA PRO A 73 2.58 -13.16 0.98
C PRO A 73 2.62 -13.71 2.42
N GLN A 74 3.34 -13.02 3.30
CA GLN A 74 3.45 -13.38 4.72
C GLN A 74 2.24 -12.86 5.52
N GLY A 75 1.38 -12.00 4.93
CA GLY A 75 0.33 -11.29 5.65
C GLY A 75 0.86 -10.34 6.73
N ASN A 76 2.18 -10.13 6.78
CA ASN A 76 2.89 -9.30 7.75
C ASN A 76 2.86 -7.81 7.38
N ALA A 77 2.62 -7.47 6.10
CA ALA A 77 2.19 -6.15 5.68
C ALA A 77 0.74 -6.01 6.13
N SER A 78 0.65 -5.73 7.40
CA SER A 78 -0.56 -5.65 8.17
C SER A 78 -1.56 -4.73 7.50
N HIS A 79 -2.78 -5.24 7.37
CA HIS A 79 -3.98 -4.62 6.80
C HIS A 79 -4.49 -3.42 7.62
N GLY A 80 -3.57 -2.59 8.09
CA GLY A 80 -3.70 -1.75 9.26
C GLY A 80 -2.96 -2.37 10.45
N ASN A 81 -1.65 -2.16 10.57
CA ASN A 81 -1.05 -2.21 11.91
C ASN A 81 -1.14 -0.81 12.50
N PHE A 82 -2.23 -0.67 13.23
CA PHE A 82 -2.21 -0.24 14.62
C PHE A 82 -0.81 -0.34 15.26
N THR A 83 -0.02 0.73 15.15
CA THR A 83 0.94 1.04 16.22
C THR A 83 0.08 1.64 17.33
N PRO A 84 -0.02 1.03 18.53
CA PRO A 84 -0.68 1.69 19.65
C PRO A 84 0.13 2.93 20.00
N VAL A 85 -0.24 4.06 19.40
CA VAL A 85 0.23 5.36 19.84
C VAL A 85 -0.60 5.70 21.05
N PHE A 86 0.06 5.95 22.15
CA PHE A 86 -0.57 6.47 23.35
C PHE A 86 -0.30 7.97 23.39
N MET A 87 -1.33 8.77 23.63
CA MET A 87 -1.18 10.20 23.87
C MET A 87 -1.70 10.53 25.25
N GLU A 88 -1.13 11.53 25.90
CA GLU A 88 -1.74 12.13 27.08
C GLU A 88 -2.86 13.08 26.63
N ASP A 89 -4.04 12.95 27.23
CA ASP A 89 -5.13 13.91 27.03
C ASP A 89 -4.88 15.21 27.85
N ASP A 90 -5.77 16.20 27.73
CA ASP A 90 -5.66 17.47 28.48
C ASP A 90 -5.74 17.31 30.02
N LYS A 91 -6.02 16.08 30.49
CA LYS A 91 -6.05 15.70 31.92
C LYS A 91 -4.82 14.88 32.32
N GLY A 92 -3.88 14.63 31.41
CA GLY A 92 -2.68 13.83 31.63
C GLY A 92 -2.92 12.33 31.60
N GLU A 93 -4.07 11.86 31.11
CA GLU A 93 -4.36 10.43 31.02
C GLU A 93 -3.81 9.84 29.72
N THR A 94 -3.08 8.73 29.85
CA THR A 94 -2.56 7.99 28.69
C THR A 94 -3.70 7.30 27.97
N VAL A 95 -4.21 7.92 26.91
CA VAL A 95 -5.27 7.39 26.07
C VAL A 95 -4.70 6.68 24.85
N LEU A 96 -5.30 5.53 24.52
CA LEU A 96 -5.01 4.83 23.27
C LEU A 96 -5.55 5.67 22.11
N MET A 97 -4.67 6.05 21.18
CA MET A 97 -5.00 6.74 19.91
C MET A 97 -5.72 5.78 18.95
N LYS A 98 -6.79 5.14 19.42
CA LYS A 98 -7.60 4.13 18.73
C LYS A 98 -8.33 4.68 17.50
N SER A 99 -8.17 5.96 17.19
CA SER A 99 -9.06 6.75 16.33
C SER A 99 -8.40 7.39 15.10
N TYR A 100 -7.08 7.27 14.89
CA TYR A 100 -6.50 7.65 13.58
C TYR A 100 -6.62 6.47 12.63
N GLY A 101 -7.87 6.25 12.19
CA GLY A 101 -8.31 5.12 11.38
C GLY A 101 -7.73 5.12 9.99
N TYR A 102 -6.58 4.47 9.81
CA TYR A 102 -6.06 4.16 8.49
C TYR A 102 -7.15 3.53 7.62
N ARG A 103 -7.34 4.08 6.43
CA ARG A 103 -8.30 3.54 5.47
C ARG A 103 -7.90 2.11 5.09
N PRO A 104 -8.75 1.10 5.33
CA PRO A 104 -8.42 -0.29 5.01
C PRO A 104 -8.31 -0.49 3.50
N LEU A 105 -7.76 -1.63 3.08
CA LEU A 105 -7.74 -2.02 1.67
C LEU A 105 -9.13 -1.93 1.06
N LYS A 106 -9.25 -1.02 0.10
CA LYS A 106 -10.39 -0.91 -0.77
C LYS A 106 -10.00 -1.35 -2.16
N LEU A 107 -10.61 -2.44 -2.63
CA LEU A 107 -10.61 -2.80 -4.04
C LEU A 107 -11.69 -1.98 -4.74
N HIS A 108 -11.29 -1.08 -5.64
CA HIS A 108 -12.22 -0.28 -6.43
C HIS A 108 -12.69 -1.05 -7.66
N ARG A 109 -11.81 -1.87 -8.24
CA ARG A 109 -12.07 -2.63 -9.47
C ARG A 109 -11.51 -4.06 -9.42
N PRO A 110 -12.06 -4.92 -8.54
CA PRO A 110 -11.59 -6.30 -8.40
C PRO A 110 -11.74 -7.14 -9.68
N GLU A 111 -12.68 -6.78 -10.56
CA GLU A 111 -12.86 -7.40 -11.87
C GLU A 111 -11.67 -7.17 -12.81
N LEU A 112 -11.11 -5.96 -12.87
CA LEU A 112 -9.91 -5.69 -13.68
C LEU A 112 -8.73 -6.52 -13.19
N LEU A 113 -8.55 -6.61 -11.88
CA LEU A 113 -7.46 -7.40 -11.29
C LEU A 113 -7.59 -8.90 -11.62
N ARG A 114 -8.81 -9.41 -11.81
CA ARG A 114 -9.07 -10.82 -12.16
C ARG A 114 -8.93 -11.11 -13.65
N THR A 115 -9.07 -10.11 -14.53
CA THR A 115 -9.01 -10.29 -15.99
C THR A 115 -7.65 -9.94 -16.58
N LEU A 116 -6.84 -9.14 -15.90
CA LEU A 116 -5.50 -8.81 -16.35
C LEU A 116 -4.62 -10.07 -16.47
N PRO A 117 -3.78 -10.17 -17.52
CA PRO A 117 -2.85 -11.29 -17.65
C PRO A 117 -1.82 -11.23 -16.51
N PRO A 118 -1.31 -12.37 -16.03
CA PRO A 118 -0.34 -12.43 -14.93
C PRO A 118 0.92 -11.58 -15.15
N GLU A 119 1.32 -11.38 -16.41
CA GLU A 119 2.49 -10.62 -16.84
C GLU A 119 2.21 -9.12 -17.03
N ALA A 120 0.96 -8.68 -17.00
CA ALA A 120 0.65 -7.25 -17.09
C ALA A 120 1.32 -6.50 -15.94
N VAL A 121 1.79 -5.30 -16.24
CA VAL A 121 2.46 -4.43 -15.27
C VAL A 121 1.43 -3.59 -14.55
N LEU A 122 1.53 -3.57 -13.22
CA LEU A 122 0.82 -2.65 -12.34
C LEU A 122 1.77 -1.56 -11.90
N THR A 123 1.24 -0.36 -11.76
CA THR A 123 1.96 0.79 -11.20
C THR A 123 1.47 1.02 -9.78
N ILE A 124 2.39 1.08 -8.82
CA ILE A 124 2.09 1.27 -7.40
C ILE A 124 2.70 2.60 -6.97
N GLN A 125 1.88 3.48 -6.41
CA GLN A 125 2.33 4.73 -5.81
C GLN A 125 2.26 4.64 -4.29
N VAL A 126 3.29 5.18 -3.63
CA VAL A 126 3.39 5.29 -2.18
C VAL A 126 3.63 6.75 -1.83
N PHE A 127 2.67 7.37 -1.16
CA PHE A 127 2.77 8.74 -0.65
C PHE A 127 2.93 8.72 0.87
N ASP A 128 3.73 9.65 1.39
CA ASP A 128 3.81 9.90 2.83
C ASP A 128 2.53 10.56 3.35
N LEU A 129 2.14 10.16 4.56
CA LEU A 129 0.98 10.70 5.28
C LEU A 129 1.34 11.86 6.23
N SER A 130 2.60 12.28 6.32
CA SER A 130 2.98 13.47 7.12
C SER A 130 2.86 14.80 6.40
#